data_AF-A0AAN1XSN8-F1
#
_entry.id   AF-A0AAN1XSN8-F1
#
_cell.length_a   1.000
_cell.length_b   1.000
_cell.length_c   1.000
_cell.angle_alpha   90.00
_cell.angle_beta   90.00
_cell.angle_gamma   90.00
#
_symmetry.space_group_name_H-M   'P 1'
#
loop_
_entity.id
_entity.type
_entity.pdbx_description
1 polymer ?
#
loop_
_entity_poly.entity_id
_entity_poly.type
_entity_poly.pdbx_seq_one_letter_code
_entity_poly.pdbx_strand_id
1 'polypeptide(L)'
;MFENLLNQAQSLLGSASPQQVADATRDHVADADPGQLADHLTQGAQGMNGSQLAALGTSLLGALSAHGHDEATAQDAGVDTNAAKSGDQQNVVALIQHAQQNPGALRDAAVSFVQQNPQVLQQLPGLLQGVLSRL
;
A
#
# COMPACT_ATOMS: atom_id res chain seq x y z
N MET A 1 -24.06 2.93 -6.99
CA MET A 1 -23.20 4.07 -6.55
C MET A 1 -21.71 3.80 -6.73
N PHE A 2 -21.22 2.58 -6.52
CA PHE A 2 -19.79 2.24 -6.67
C PHE A 2 -19.25 2.39 -8.11
N GLU A 3 -20.05 2.05 -9.13
CA GLU A 3 -19.68 2.24 -10.55
C GLU A 3 -19.46 3.71 -10.96
N ASN A 4 -20.15 4.65 -10.30
CA ASN A 4 -19.98 6.07 -10.61
C ASN A 4 -18.67 6.62 -10.01
N LEU A 5 -18.29 6.12 -8.83
CA LEU A 5 -17.01 6.43 -8.20
C LEU A 5 -15.85 5.89 -9.01
N LEU A 6 -15.93 4.65 -9.52
CA LEU A 6 -14.88 4.05 -10.35
C LEU A 6 -14.70 4.77 -11.69
N ASN A 7 -15.78 5.16 -12.36
CA ASN A 7 -15.68 5.96 -13.59
C ASN A 7 -15.06 7.34 -13.34
N GLN A 8 -15.46 8.01 -12.25
CA GLN A 8 -14.88 9.30 -11.87
C GLN A 8 -13.41 9.15 -11.47
N ALA A 9 -13.06 8.08 -10.74
CA ALA A 9 -11.70 7.72 -10.38
C ALA A 9 -10.83 7.50 -11.61
N GLN A 10 -11.31 6.75 -12.60
CA GLN A 10 -10.59 6.51 -13.85
C GLN A 10 -10.39 7.79 -14.65
N SER A 11 -11.38 8.69 -14.67
CA SER A 11 -11.25 9.97 -15.35
C SER A 11 -10.24 10.91 -14.67
N LEU A 12 -10.23 10.95 -13.34
CA LEU A 12 -9.31 11.79 -12.56
C LEU A 12 -7.88 11.22 -12.53
N LEU A 13 -7.73 9.90 -12.34
CA LEU A 13 -6.42 9.24 -12.43
C LEU A 13 -5.88 9.23 -13.86
N GLY A 14 -6.75 9.23 -14.87
CA GLY A 14 -6.37 9.30 -16.28
C GLY A 14 -5.89 10.69 -16.73
N SER A 15 -6.27 11.75 -16.01
CA SER A 15 -5.80 13.13 -16.27
C SER A 15 -4.64 13.55 -15.36
N ALA A 16 -4.46 12.89 -14.21
CA ALA A 16 -3.36 13.13 -13.28
C ALA A 16 -2.05 12.49 -13.76
N SER A 17 -0.95 13.22 -13.61
CA SER A 17 0.38 12.64 -13.79
C SER A 17 0.72 11.65 -12.66
N PRO A 18 1.60 10.66 -12.89
CA PRO A 18 2.04 9.74 -11.84
C PRO A 18 2.60 10.45 -10.60
N GLN A 19 3.24 11.61 -10.79
CA GLN A 19 3.74 12.46 -9.72
C GLN A 19 2.59 13.02 -8.86
N GLN A 20 1.55 13.57 -9.49
CA GLN A 20 0.37 14.09 -8.78
C GLN A 20 -0.35 13.00 -7.99
N VAL A 21 -0.46 11.79 -8.55
CA VAL A 21 -1.06 10.65 -7.85
C VAL A 21 -0.20 10.25 -6.63
N ALA A 22 1.13 10.22 -6.78
CA ALA A 22 2.03 9.91 -5.68
C ALA A 22 2.00 10.98 -4.58
N ASP A 23 1.95 12.27 -4.94
CA ASP A 23 1.86 13.38 -3.99
C ASP A 23 0.51 13.38 -3.25
N ALA A 24 -0.60 13.19 -3.98
CA ALA A 24 -1.92 13.02 -3.38
C ALA A 24 -1.99 11.80 -2.44
N THR A 25 -1.31 10.70 -2.82
CA THR A 25 -1.18 9.52 -1.95
C THR A 25 -0.39 9.86 -0.70
N ARG A 26 0.74 10.55 -0.84
CA ARG A 26 1.59 10.96 0.29
C ARG A 26 0.81 11.85 1.26
N ASP A 27 0.12 12.86 0.76
CA ASP A 27 -0.69 13.76 1.57
C ASP A 27 -1.82 13.00 2.29
N HIS A 28 -2.50 12.09 1.60
CA HIS A 28 -3.56 11.30 2.21
C HIS A 28 -3.03 10.35 3.30
N VAL A 29 -1.95 9.61 3.06
CA VAL A 29 -1.43 8.66 4.04
C VAL A 29 -0.72 9.34 5.21
N ALA A 30 -0.20 10.55 5.02
CA ALA A 30 0.38 11.36 6.10
C ALA A 30 -0.67 11.70 7.17
N ASP A 31 -1.90 12.00 6.74
CA ASP A 31 -3.04 12.28 7.62
C ASP A 31 -3.80 11.02 8.07
N ALA A 32 -3.55 9.87 7.43
CA ALA A 32 -4.25 8.63 7.73
C ALA A 32 -3.79 8.00 9.06
N ASP A 33 -4.75 7.44 9.79
CA ASP A 33 -4.45 6.59 10.94
C ASP A 33 -3.68 5.33 10.47
N PRO A 34 -2.57 4.93 11.12
CA PRO A 34 -1.78 3.78 10.70
C PRO A 34 -2.55 2.46 10.73
N GLY A 35 -3.49 2.31 11.67
CA GLY A 35 -4.37 1.14 11.72
C GLY A 35 -5.34 1.12 10.53
N GLN A 36 -5.97 2.26 10.22
CA GLN A 36 -6.82 2.38 9.05
C GLN A 36 -6.05 2.11 7.74
N LEU A 37 -4.82 2.60 7.62
CA LEU A 37 -3.99 2.34 6.46
C LEU A 37 -3.63 0.86 6.34
N ALA A 38 -3.26 0.21 7.45
CA ALA A 38 -2.97 -1.22 7.49
C ALA A 38 -4.21 -2.05 7.11
N ASP A 39 -5.39 -1.65 7.59
CA ASP A 39 -6.66 -2.28 7.25
C ASP A 39 -6.98 -2.14 5.76
N HIS A 40 -6.79 -0.94 5.18
CA HIS A 40 -6.99 -0.71 3.75
C HIS A 40 -6.05 -1.56 2.88
N LEU A 41 -4.76 -1.64 3.27
CA LEU A 41 -3.78 -2.47 2.56
C LEU A 41 -4.11 -3.95 2.70
N THR A 42 -4.53 -4.39 3.89
CA THR A 42 -4.94 -5.79 4.15
C THR A 42 -6.16 -6.18 3.33
N GLN A 43 -7.17 -5.31 3.27
CA GLN A 43 -8.36 -5.52 2.45
C GLN A 43 -8.01 -5.56 0.96
N GLY A 44 -7.18 -4.63 0.49
CA GLY A 44 -6.73 -4.62 -0.90
C GLY A 44 -5.91 -5.84 -1.28
N ALA A 45 -5.05 -6.32 -0.37
CA ALA A 45 -4.25 -7.52 -0.56
C ALA A 45 -5.10 -8.77 -0.87
N GLN A 46 -6.37 -8.81 -0.43
CA GLN A 46 -7.28 -9.90 -0.76
C GLN A 46 -7.74 -9.91 -2.23
N GLY A 47 -7.70 -8.77 -2.90
CA GLY A 47 -8.05 -8.62 -4.32
C GLY A 47 -6.84 -8.54 -5.25
N MET A 48 -5.62 -8.53 -4.70
CA MET A 48 -4.37 -8.45 -5.44
C MET A 48 -3.96 -9.80 -6.02
N ASN A 49 -3.36 -9.78 -7.21
CA ASN A 49 -2.68 -10.95 -7.76
C ASN A 49 -1.27 -11.11 -7.14
N GLY A 50 -0.63 -12.25 -7.39
CA GLY A 50 0.70 -12.55 -6.83
C GLY A 50 1.76 -11.49 -7.15
N SER A 51 1.76 -10.91 -8.35
CA SER A 51 2.72 -9.86 -8.73
C SER A 51 2.48 -8.54 -7.96
N GLN A 52 1.22 -8.18 -7.73
CA GLN A 52 0.87 -7.00 -6.95
C GLN A 52 1.21 -7.19 -5.47
N LEU A 53 0.95 -8.39 -4.94
CA LEU A 53 1.34 -8.77 -3.58
C LEU A 53 2.87 -8.76 -3.41
N ALA A 54 3.62 -9.29 -4.38
CA ALA A 54 5.08 -9.27 -4.38
C ALA A 54 5.64 -7.83 -4.35
N ALA A 55 5.05 -6.94 -5.14
CA ALA A 55 5.43 -5.53 -5.18
C ALA A 55 5.08 -4.81 -3.85
N LEU A 56 3.95 -5.12 -3.23
CA LEU A 56 3.58 -4.60 -1.91
C LEU A 56 4.55 -5.11 -0.83
N GLY A 57 4.84 -6.41 -0.81
CA GLY A 57 5.80 -7.00 0.12
C GLY A 57 7.19 -6.40 0.00
N THR A 58 7.66 -6.19 -1.24
CA THR A 58 8.95 -5.52 -1.50
C THR A 58 8.94 -4.06 -1.02
N SER A 59 7.84 -3.32 -1.25
CA SER A 59 7.70 -1.94 -0.81
C SER A 59 7.70 -1.83 0.72
N LEU A 60 7.01 -2.74 1.41
CA LEU A 60 6.97 -2.82 2.87
C LEU A 60 8.35 -3.11 3.47
N LEU A 61 9.08 -4.09 2.94
CA LEU A 61 10.43 -4.42 3.43
C LEU A 61 11.42 -3.29 3.18
N GLY A 62 11.34 -2.64 2.02
CA GLY A 62 12.18 -1.48 1.70
C GLY A 62 11.94 -0.31 2.66
N ALA A 63 10.67 0.00 2.93
CA ALA A 63 10.30 1.05 3.87
C ALA A 63 10.66 0.69 5.32
N LEU A 64 10.38 -0.53 5.77
CA LEU A 64 10.78 -1.02 7.09
C LEU A 64 12.30 -0.89 7.28
N SER A 65 13.08 -1.34 6.30
CA SER A 65 14.55 -1.26 6.35
C SER A 65 15.03 0.20 6.44
N ALA A 66 14.41 1.12 5.69
CA ALA A 66 14.73 2.55 5.75
C ALA A 66 14.41 3.18 7.12
N HIS A 67 13.46 2.61 7.86
CA HIS A 67 13.08 3.03 9.20
C HIS A 67 13.72 2.19 10.33
N GLY A 68 14.74 1.37 10.01
CA GLY A 68 15.51 0.60 10.99
C GLY A 68 14.87 -0.73 11.44
N HIS A 69 13.82 -1.20 10.75
CA HIS A 69 13.29 -2.56 10.88
C HIS A 69 13.74 -3.39 9.69
N ASP A 70 14.80 -4.15 9.89
CA ASP A 70 15.36 -5.06 8.91
C ASP A 70 14.58 -6.39 8.83
N GLU A 71 14.87 -7.17 7.79
CA GLU A 71 14.19 -8.46 7.54
C GLU A 71 14.25 -9.42 8.73
N ALA A 72 15.31 -9.36 9.54
CA ALA A 72 15.44 -10.13 10.76
C ALA A 72 14.31 -9.83 11.76
N THR A 73 13.94 -8.56 11.90
CA THR A 73 12.85 -8.14 12.79
C THR A 73 11.49 -8.67 12.31
N ALA A 74 11.25 -8.67 11.00
CA ALA A 74 10.04 -9.25 10.42
C ALA A 74 10.00 -10.78 10.59
N GLN A 75 11.14 -11.46 10.41
CA GLN A 75 11.26 -12.91 10.62
C GLN A 75 11.06 -13.31 12.08
N ASP A 76 11.59 -12.53 13.03
CA ASP A 76 11.36 -12.72 14.47
C ASP A 76 9.88 -12.53 14.85
N ALA A 77 9.16 -11.67 14.10
CA ALA A 77 7.72 -11.52 14.20
C ALA A 77 6.93 -12.65 13.49
N GLY A 78 7.62 -13.66 12.93
CA GLY A 78 7.01 -14.82 12.27
C GLY A 78 6.62 -14.59 10.81
N VAL A 79 7.15 -13.54 10.17
CA VAL A 79 6.88 -13.25 8.75
C VAL A 79 7.97 -13.86 7.86
N ASP A 80 7.59 -14.73 6.93
CA ASP A 80 8.50 -15.18 5.88
C ASP A 80 8.64 -14.10 4.80
N THR A 81 9.73 -13.34 4.88
CA THR A 81 10.03 -12.23 3.97
C THR A 81 10.22 -12.69 2.52
N ASN A 82 10.66 -13.92 2.28
CA ASN A 82 10.79 -14.47 0.92
C ASN A 82 9.43 -14.83 0.34
N ALA A 83 8.54 -15.39 1.16
CA ALA A 83 7.17 -15.65 0.78
C ALA A 83 6.43 -14.34 0.47
N ALA A 84 6.60 -13.31 1.30
CA ALA A 84 6.02 -11.98 1.05
C ALA A 84 6.52 -11.36 -0.27
N LYS A 85 7.83 -11.43 -0.55
CA LYS A 85 8.41 -10.98 -1.84
C LYS A 85 7.94 -11.80 -3.04
N SER A 86 7.55 -13.05 -2.82
CA SER A 86 7.00 -13.93 -3.86
C SER A 86 5.50 -13.72 -4.08
N GLY A 87 4.87 -12.83 -3.30
CA GLY A 87 3.45 -12.52 -3.39
C GLY A 87 2.54 -13.49 -2.64
N ASP A 88 3.07 -14.22 -1.64
CA ASP A 88 2.25 -14.99 -0.74
C ASP A 88 1.37 -14.07 0.10
N GLN A 89 0.06 -14.19 -0.08
CA GLN A 89 -0.92 -13.29 0.54
C GLN A 89 -0.85 -13.31 2.06
N GLN A 90 -0.68 -14.48 2.68
CA GLN A 90 -0.64 -14.60 4.13
C GLN A 90 0.57 -13.85 4.71
N ASN A 91 1.74 -14.00 4.09
CA ASN A 91 2.96 -13.33 4.53
C ASN A 91 2.95 -11.84 4.22
N VAL A 92 2.35 -11.39 3.11
CA VAL A 92 2.14 -9.96 2.85
C VAL A 92 1.21 -9.34 3.90
N VAL A 93 0.12 -10.01 4.26
CA VAL A 93 -0.80 -9.52 5.31
C VAL A 93 -0.10 -9.48 6.67
N ALA A 94 0.68 -10.51 7.03
CA ALA A 94 1.47 -10.52 8.25
C ALA A 94 2.50 -9.37 8.25
N LEU A 95 3.12 -9.09 7.11
CA LEU A 95 4.05 -7.98 6.95
C LEU A 95 3.37 -6.61 7.09
N ILE A 96 2.14 -6.44 6.61
CA ILE A 96 1.34 -5.22 6.81
C ILE A 96 1.08 -5.01 8.31
N GLN A 97 0.69 -6.07 9.03
CA GLN A 97 0.46 -6.02 10.48
C GLN A 97 1.73 -5.69 11.25
N HIS A 98 2.87 -6.23 10.82
CA HIS A 98 4.17 -5.87 11.39
C HIS A 98 4.49 -4.39 11.11
N ALA A 99 4.32 -3.93 9.87
CA ALA A 99 4.55 -2.55 9.47
C ALA A 99 3.62 -1.55 10.16
N GLN A 100 2.43 -1.96 10.61
CA GLN A 100 1.53 -1.12 11.42
C GLN A 100 2.21 -0.62 12.71
N GLN A 101 3.15 -1.38 13.26
CA GLN A 101 3.93 -0.98 14.44
C GLN A 101 4.93 0.15 14.12
N ASN A 102 5.18 0.41 12.85
CA ASN A 102 5.99 1.52 12.35
C ASN A 102 5.19 2.37 11.34
N PRO A 103 4.40 3.35 11.81
CA PRO A 103 3.58 4.22 10.98
C PRO A 103 4.33 4.90 9.82
N GLY A 104 5.59 5.28 10.04
CA GLY A 104 6.43 5.90 9.02
C GLY A 104 6.69 4.93 7.87
N ALA A 105 7.15 3.72 8.19
CA ALA A 105 7.39 2.67 7.20
C ALA A 105 6.12 2.27 6.45
N LEU A 106 4.98 2.14 7.13
CA LEU A 106 3.72 1.78 6.48
C LEU A 106 3.27 2.83 5.45
N ARG A 107 3.40 4.11 5.79
CA ARG A 107 3.07 5.23 4.90
C ARG A 107 4.02 5.29 3.70
N ASP A 108 5.32 5.19 3.93
CA ASP A 108 6.32 5.20 2.87
C ASP A 108 6.17 3.99 1.92
N ALA A 109 5.83 2.83 2.46
CA ALA A 109 5.51 1.65 1.67
C ALA A 109 4.27 1.86 0.80
N ALA A 110 3.19 2.41 1.35
CA ALA A 110 1.97 2.69 0.61
C ALA A 110 2.22 3.69 -0.54
N VAL A 111 2.97 4.77 -0.28
CA VAL A 111 3.33 5.76 -1.31
C VAL A 111 4.20 5.11 -2.39
N SER A 112 5.25 4.39 -2.00
CA SER A 112 6.16 3.72 -2.94
C SER A 112 5.42 2.70 -3.80
N PHE A 113 4.50 1.95 -3.20
CA PHE A 113 3.72 0.93 -3.88
C PHE A 113 2.79 1.55 -4.94
N VAL A 114 2.05 2.60 -4.58
CA VAL A 114 1.16 3.31 -5.51
C VAL A 114 1.97 4.04 -6.59
N GLN A 115 3.10 4.65 -6.25
CA GLN A 115 3.96 5.32 -7.22
C GLN A 115 4.48 4.35 -8.29
N GLN A 116 4.84 3.13 -7.89
CA GLN A 116 5.31 2.09 -8.81
C GLN A 116 4.17 1.39 -9.55
N ASN A 117 2.98 1.32 -8.93
CA ASN A 117 1.83 0.57 -9.44
C ASN A 117 0.53 1.39 -9.31
N PRO A 118 0.37 2.52 -10.03
CA PRO A 118 -0.79 3.41 -9.82
C PRO A 118 -2.14 2.74 -10.07
N GLN A 119 -2.17 1.69 -10.90
CA GLN A 119 -3.36 0.89 -11.18
C GLN A 119 -3.90 0.15 -9.93
N VAL A 120 -3.06 -0.08 -8.91
CA VAL A 120 -3.45 -0.77 -7.68
C VAL A 120 -4.41 0.04 -6.81
N LEU A 121 -4.51 1.35 -7.03
CA LEU A 121 -5.50 2.18 -6.36
C LEU A 121 -6.92 1.65 -6.59
N GLN A 122 -7.21 1.01 -7.73
CA GLN A 122 -8.51 0.39 -7.99
C GLN A 122 -8.83 -0.77 -7.04
N GLN A 123 -7.80 -1.41 -6.48
CA GLN A 123 -7.92 -2.49 -5.49
C GLN A 123 -7.83 -1.98 -4.05
N LEU A 124 -7.53 -0.70 -3.85
CA LEU A 124 -7.39 -0.07 -2.54
C LEU A 124 -8.45 1.04 -2.38
N PRO A 125 -9.74 0.71 -2.24
CA PRO A 125 -10.82 1.68 -2.29
C PRO A 125 -10.71 2.79 -1.23
N GLY A 126 -10.17 2.48 -0.05
CA GLY A 126 -9.92 3.47 1.00
C GLY A 126 -8.85 4.49 0.62
N LEU A 127 -7.71 4.01 0.08
CA LEU A 127 -6.65 4.87 -0.44
C LEU A 127 -7.11 5.65 -1.68
N LEU A 128 -7.88 5.02 -2.57
CA LEU A 128 -8.41 5.65 -3.77
C LEU A 128 -9.27 6.85 -3.43
N GLN A 129 -10.23 6.72 -2.51
CA GLN A 129 -11.08 7.83 -2.09
C GLN A 129 -10.26 8.99 -1.52
N GLY A 130 -9.26 8.67 -0.69
CA GLY A 130 -8.36 9.65 -0.12
C GLY A 130 -7.54 10.39 -1.18
N VAL A 131 -6.94 9.65 -2.12
CA VAL A 131 -6.17 10.20 -3.23
C VAL A 131 -7.02 11.10 -4.12
N LEU A 132 -8.23 10.65 -4.51
CA LEU A 132 -9.14 11.43 -5.35
C LEU A 132 -9.60 12.72 -4.68
N SER A 133 -9.68 12.77 -3.34
CA SER A 133 -10.02 13.99 -2.62
C SER A 133 -8.89 15.04 -2.62
N ARG A 134 -7.69 14.66 -3.05
CA ARG A 134 -6.47 15.48 -3.07
C ARG A 134 -5.98 15.80 -4.49
N LEU A 135 -6.59 15.21 -5.53
CA LEU A 135 -6.36 15.49 -6.95
C LEU A 135 -7.27 16.60 -7.44
#